data_AF-A0A7K0BW48-F1
#
_entry.id   AF-A0A7K0BW48-F1
#
_cell.length_a   1.000
_cell.length_b   1.000
_cell.length_c   1.000
_cell.angle_alpha   90.00
_cell.angle_beta   90.00
_cell.angle_gamma   90.00
#
_symmetry.space_group_name_H-M   'P 1'
#
loop_
_entity.id
_entity.type
_entity.pdbx_description
1 polymer ?
#
loop_
_entity_poly.entity_id
_entity_poly.type
_entity_poly.pdbx_seq_one_letter_code
_entity_poly.pdbx_strand_id
1 'polypeptide(L)'
;MTDPRPPAGTDPERPCVPHDSAALTTWLTTLVRNREYGTLAELRRARGGTNAHIRAGWYGGDEHRDLFERIAFLFAIYHQGSSTPSYGTGSLGAAARRIGDGTGRGPDNPGARRLLARIASSRRIPWRQLQHAITRLRSCEQAPPSWTELAEDLISWHDRKARVAYRWSVEFHLPPEQDKAARNKPTTRKDTTS
;
A
#
# COMPACT_ATOMS: atom_id res chain seq x y z
N MET A 1 -59.47 -23.99 -13.92
CA MET A 1 -58.98 -23.65 -12.57
C MET A 1 -57.48 -23.85 -12.64
N THR A 2 -56.75 -22.79 -12.98
CA THR A 2 -55.32 -22.84 -13.31
C THR A 2 -54.68 -21.73 -12.50
N ASP A 3 -53.92 -22.11 -11.48
CA ASP A 3 -53.16 -21.16 -10.65
C ASP A 3 -52.06 -20.50 -11.48
N PRO A 4 -51.91 -19.16 -11.44
CA PRO A 4 -50.74 -18.51 -11.99
C PRO A 4 -49.57 -18.61 -10.98
N ARG A 5 -48.51 -19.28 -11.42
CA ARG A 5 -47.19 -19.33 -10.77
C ARG A 5 -46.63 -17.89 -10.62
N PRO A 6 -46.18 -17.47 -9.43
CA PRO A 6 -45.56 -16.15 -9.27
C PRO A 6 -44.22 -16.09 -10.02
N PRO A 7 -43.86 -14.95 -10.64
CA PRO A 7 -42.58 -14.78 -11.29
C PRO A 7 -41.43 -14.85 -10.27
N ALA A 8 -40.34 -15.49 -10.68
CA ALA A 8 -39.13 -15.65 -9.90
C ALA A 8 -38.67 -14.29 -9.35
N GLY A 9 -38.46 -14.23 -8.03
CA GLY A 9 -37.89 -13.07 -7.37
C GLY A 9 -36.57 -12.69 -8.02
N THR A 10 -36.48 -11.44 -8.46
CA THR A 10 -35.22 -10.74 -8.65
C THR A 10 -34.47 -10.80 -7.32
N ASP A 11 -33.39 -11.58 -7.27
CA ASP A 11 -32.41 -11.45 -6.20
C ASP A 11 -31.97 -9.97 -6.17
N PRO A 12 -32.11 -9.27 -5.03
CA PRO A 12 -31.60 -7.92 -4.94
C PRO A 12 -30.08 -7.98 -5.14
N GLU A 13 -29.61 -7.33 -6.21
CA GLU A 13 -28.20 -7.12 -6.50
C GLU A 13 -27.54 -6.59 -5.22
N ARG A 14 -26.74 -7.44 -4.55
CA ARG A 14 -26.11 -7.04 -3.28
C ARG A 14 -25.28 -5.79 -3.57
N PRO A 15 -25.45 -4.70 -2.79
CA PRO A 15 -24.61 -3.53 -2.94
C PRO A 15 -23.15 -3.94 -2.74
N CYS A 16 -22.32 -3.78 -3.77
CA CYS A 16 -20.88 -4.01 -3.67
C CYS A 16 -20.31 -3.04 -2.63
N VAL A 17 -19.66 -3.58 -1.59
CA VAL A 17 -19.05 -2.73 -0.57
C VAL A 17 -17.76 -2.14 -1.13
N PRO A 18 -17.61 -0.79 -1.19
CA PRO A 18 -16.38 -0.17 -1.68
C PRO A 18 -15.22 -0.40 -0.71
N HIS A 19 -14.00 -0.39 -1.24
CA HIS A 19 -12.79 -0.43 -0.41
C HIS A 19 -12.50 0.94 0.21
N ASP A 20 -11.77 0.94 1.33
CA ASP A 20 -11.32 2.15 2.04
C ASP A 20 -9.89 1.99 2.59
N SER A 21 -8.93 2.37 1.74
CA SER A 21 -7.49 2.34 2.05
C SER A 21 -7.09 3.26 3.20
N ALA A 22 -7.81 4.39 3.37
CA ALA A 22 -7.55 5.36 4.42
C ALA A 22 -8.02 4.85 5.79
N ALA A 23 -9.19 4.20 5.84
CA ALA A 23 -9.69 3.56 7.05
C ALA A 23 -8.82 2.38 7.48
N LEU A 24 -8.35 1.54 6.54
CA LEU A 24 -7.36 0.49 6.85
C LEU A 24 -6.13 1.10 7.55
N THR A 25 -5.52 2.10 6.92
CA THR A 25 -4.30 2.74 7.44
C THR A 25 -4.54 3.37 8.80
N THR A 26 -5.67 4.05 8.98
CA THR A 26 -6.06 4.65 10.26
C THR A 26 -6.17 3.59 11.35
N TRP A 27 -6.89 2.50 11.10
CA TRP A 27 -7.01 1.39 12.05
C TRP A 27 -5.65 0.78 12.40
N LEU A 28 -4.82 0.47 11.41
CA LEU A 28 -3.48 -0.09 11.62
C LEU A 28 -2.59 0.82 12.46
N THR A 29 -2.62 2.13 12.20
CA THR A 29 -1.86 3.09 13.02
C THR A 29 -2.38 3.18 14.45
N THR A 30 -3.68 3.06 14.67
CA THR A 30 -4.28 2.98 16.01
C THR A 30 -3.78 1.76 16.78
N LEU A 31 -3.61 0.59 16.13
CA LEU A 31 -3.01 -0.59 16.78
C LEU A 31 -1.61 -0.31 17.32
N VAL A 32 -0.78 0.40 16.56
CA VAL A 32 0.59 0.77 16.99
C VAL A 32 0.54 1.77 18.14
N ARG A 33 -0.29 2.81 18.03
CA ARG A 33 -0.46 3.84 19.08
C ARG A 33 -0.92 3.22 20.41
N ASN A 34 -1.90 2.33 20.34
CA ASN A 34 -2.49 1.65 21.49
C ASN A 34 -1.64 0.47 21.99
N ARG A 35 -0.51 0.18 21.33
CA ARG A 35 0.39 -0.94 21.66
C ARG A 35 -0.30 -2.29 21.65
N GLU A 36 -1.21 -2.51 20.70
CA GLU A 36 -1.90 -3.79 20.48
C GLU A 36 -0.97 -4.81 19.83
N TYR A 37 0.11 -5.17 20.52
CA TYR A 37 1.16 -6.04 19.99
C TYR A 37 0.67 -7.45 19.68
N GLY A 38 -0.39 -7.93 20.36
CA GLY A 38 -1.06 -9.18 20.05
C GLY A 38 -1.65 -9.19 18.64
N THR A 39 -2.47 -8.17 18.33
CA THR A 39 -3.08 -7.97 17.01
C THR A 39 -2.01 -7.78 15.92
N LEU A 40 -0.96 -6.99 16.19
CA LEU A 40 0.17 -6.82 15.26
C LEU A 40 0.99 -8.11 15.09
N ALA A 41 1.09 -8.96 16.11
CA ALA A 41 1.73 -10.26 15.98
C ALA A 41 0.88 -11.24 15.15
N GLU A 42 -0.44 -11.20 15.29
CA GLU A 42 -1.35 -11.95 14.42
C GLU A 42 -1.22 -11.57 12.95
N LEU A 43 -1.21 -10.27 12.65
CA LEU A 43 -1.05 -9.77 11.28
C LEU A 43 0.29 -10.18 10.64
N ARG A 44 1.34 -10.49 11.43
CA ARG A 44 2.63 -10.97 10.91
C ARG A 44 2.65 -12.47 10.59
N ARG A 45 1.64 -13.24 10.98
CA ARG A 45 1.62 -14.69 10.73
C ARG A 45 1.25 -14.97 9.28
N ALA A 46 2.09 -15.73 8.58
CA ALA A 46 1.95 -16.02 7.15
C ALA A 46 0.72 -16.88 6.79
N ARG A 47 0.08 -17.52 7.78
CA ARG A 47 -1.19 -18.23 7.59
C ARG A 47 -2.30 -17.22 7.86
N GLY A 48 -2.87 -16.65 6.80
CA GLY A 48 -4.07 -15.81 6.88
C GLY A 48 -5.23 -16.51 7.57
N GLY A 49 -6.30 -15.76 7.86
CA GLY A 49 -7.48 -16.30 8.57
C GLY A 49 -7.47 -16.10 10.09
N THR A 50 -6.59 -15.26 10.64
CA THR A 50 -6.79 -14.73 12.00
C THR A 50 -7.87 -13.65 11.99
N ASN A 51 -8.45 -13.36 13.16
CA ASN A 51 -9.42 -12.27 13.31
C ASN A 51 -8.84 -10.92 12.84
N ALA A 52 -7.55 -10.68 13.06
CA ALA A 52 -6.88 -9.48 12.58
C ALA A 52 -6.81 -9.40 11.03
N HIS A 53 -6.53 -10.51 10.34
CA HIS A 53 -6.55 -10.54 8.87
C HIS A 53 -7.98 -10.34 8.36
N ILE A 54 -8.94 -11.08 8.92
CA ILE A 54 -10.36 -10.91 8.58
C ILE A 54 -10.76 -9.44 8.71
N ARG A 55 -10.41 -8.79 9.83
CA ARG A 55 -10.65 -7.35 10.07
C ARG A 55 -10.01 -6.46 9.00
N ALA A 56 -8.74 -6.69 8.66
CA ALA A 56 -8.06 -5.96 7.60
C ALA A 56 -8.79 -6.11 6.25
N GLY A 57 -9.22 -7.33 5.94
CA GLY A 57 -9.90 -7.67 4.71
C GLY A 57 -11.24 -6.93 4.52
N TRP A 58 -11.98 -6.64 5.59
CA TRP A 58 -13.24 -5.87 5.50
C TRP A 58 -13.06 -4.48 4.89
N TYR A 59 -11.90 -3.84 5.10
CA TYR A 59 -11.61 -2.55 4.48
C TYR A 59 -11.35 -2.67 2.97
N GLY A 60 -11.08 -3.87 2.45
CA GLY A 60 -10.89 -4.11 1.01
C GLY A 60 -12.19 -4.29 0.23
N GLY A 61 -13.35 -4.23 0.89
CA GLY A 61 -14.62 -4.57 0.26
C GLY A 61 -14.66 -6.01 -0.25
N ASP A 62 -15.58 -6.27 -1.18
CA ASP A 62 -15.76 -7.62 -1.73
C ASP A 62 -14.65 -8.01 -2.72
N GLU A 63 -14.04 -7.03 -3.39
CA GLU A 63 -13.11 -7.26 -4.50
C GLU A 63 -11.63 -7.33 -4.08
N HIS A 64 -11.25 -6.71 -2.95
CA HIS A 64 -9.84 -6.51 -2.59
C HIS A 64 -9.47 -7.04 -1.21
N ARG A 65 -10.29 -7.92 -0.64
CA ARG A 65 -10.08 -8.51 0.69
C ARG A 65 -8.66 -9.07 0.89
N ASP A 66 -8.24 -9.98 0.02
CA ASP A 66 -6.90 -10.61 0.07
C ASP A 66 -5.75 -9.60 -0.06
N LEU A 67 -5.96 -8.52 -0.80
CA LEU A 67 -4.98 -7.47 -1.01
C LEU A 67 -4.79 -6.68 0.28
N PHE A 68 -5.88 -6.29 0.93
CA PHE A 68 -5.85 -5.54 2.19
C PHE A 68 -5.27 -6.37 3.34
N GLU A 69 -5.56 -7.67 3.39
CA GLU A 69 -4.93 -8.61 4.32
C GLU A 69 -3.39 -8.61 4.17
N ARG A 70 -2.90 -8.65 2.92
CA ARG A 70 -1.46 -8.64 2.65
C ARG A 70 -0.81 -7.28 2.92
N ILE A 71 -1.52 -6.17 2.74
CA ILE A 71 -1.03 -4.84 3.12
C ILE A 71 -0.89 -4.74 4.64
N ALA A 72 -1.87 -5.22 5.40
CA ALA A 72 -1.81 -5.26 6.85
C ALA A 72 -0.62 -6.10 7.35
N PHE A 73 -0.33 -7.22 6.68
CA PHE A 73 0.88 -8.01 6.94
C PHE A 73 2.17 -7.21 6.71
N LEU A 74 2.29 -6.49 5.59
CA LEU A 74 3.46 -5.64 5.30
C LEU A 74 3.62 -4.52 6.33
N PHE A 75 2.51 -3.87 6.71
CA PHE A 75 2.49 -2.84 7.74
C PHE A 75 3.00 -3.39 9.08
N ALA A 76 2.53 -4.58 9.48
CA ALA A 76 2.91 -5.19 10.73
C ALA A 76 4.38 -5.63 10.76
N ILE A 77 4.95 -6.05 9.61
CA ILE A 77 6.39 -6.29 9.47
C ILE A 77 7.18 -5.00 9.68
N TYR A 78 6.78 -3.90 9.04
CA TYR A 78 7.49 -2.63 9.16
C TYR A 78 7.51 -2.13 10.61
N HIS A 79 6.36 -2.20 11.30
CA HIS A 79 6.21 -1.72 12.66
C HIS A 79 6.62 -2.74 13.74
N GLN A 80 7.27 -3.86 13.37
CA GLN A 80 7.74 -4.83 14.35
C GLN A 80 8.72 -4.17 15.33
N GLY A 81 8.36 -4.15 16.62
CA GLY A 81 9.15 -3.54 17.68
C GLY A 81 9.15 -2.00 17.68
N SER A 82 8.34 -1.35 16.84
CA SER A 82 8.16 0.10 16.87
C SER A 82 7.04 0.50 17.83
N SER A 83 7.27 1.57 18.60
CA SER A 83 6.25 2.22 19.43
C SER A 83 5.59 3.41 18.73
N THR A 84 6.11 3.84 17.58
CA THR A 84 5.64 5.02 16.87
C THR A 84 5.03 4.61 15.54
N PRO A 85 3.76 4.96 15.27
CA PRO A 85 3.15 4.69 13.97
C PRO A 85 3.79 5.56 12.88
N SER A 86 3.92 5.01 11.68
CA SER A 86 4.28 5.74 10.48
C SER A 86 3.22 5.53 9.41
N TYR A 87 2.62 6.63 8.96
CA TYR A 87 1.72 6.65 7.79
C TYR A 87 2.47 6.41 6.47
N GLY A 88 3.80 6.64 6.48
CA GLY A 88 4.63 6.60 5.29
C GLY A 88 4.44 7.82 4.38
N THR A 89 5.32 7.93 3.38
CA THR A 89 5.27 9.04 2.42
C THR A 89 5.71 8.61 1.01
N GLY A 90 4.92 9.04 0.03
CA GLY A 90 5.12 8.79 -1.40
C GLY A 90 4.92 7.33 -1.79
N SER A 91 5.08 7.06 -3.09
CA SER A 91 4.97 5.71 -3.63
C SER A 91 6.12 4.80 -3.16
N LEU A 92 6.00 3.50 -3.47
CA LEU A 92 7.09 2.55 -3.24
C LEU A 92 8.37 2.93 -4.01
N GLY A 93 8.26 3.50 -5.21
CA GLY A 93 9.42 3.94 -6.00
C GLY A 93 10.19 5.06 -5.30
N ALA A 94 9.48 6.09 -4.85
CA ALA A 94 10.04 7.18 -4.07
C ALA A 94 10.60 6.71 -2.72
N ALA A 95 9.92 5.76 -2.06
CA ALA A 95 10.42 5.16 -0.82
C ALA A 95 11.70 4.34 -1.05
N ALA A 96 11.74 3.53 -2.10
CA ALA A 96 12.88 2.69 -2.43
C ALA A 96 14.17 3.48 -2.70
N ARG A 97 14.06 4.75 -3.10
CA ARG A 97 15.23 5.65 -3.20
C ARG A 97 15.94 5.85 -1.88
N ARG A 98 15.27 5.68 -0.76
CA ARG A 98 15.88 5.82 0.56
C ARG A 98 16.68 4.58 0.97
N ILE A 99 16.50 3.44 0.28
CA ILE A 99 17.21 2.19 0.60
C ILE A 99 18.70 2.35 0.29
N GLY A 100 19.54 2.03 1.28
CA GLY A 100 21.00 2.14 1.20
C GLY A 100 21.55 3.01 2.33
N ASP A 101 22.87 3.07 2.40
CA ASP A 101 23.64 3.76 3.44
C ASP A 101 24.54 4.84 2.84
N GLY A 102 25.44 5.40 3.64
CA GLY A 102 26.35 6.49 3.25
C GLY A 102 27.28 6.16 2.07
N THR A 103 27.39 4.90 1.64
CA THR A 103 28.21 4.49 0.48
C THR A 103 27.43 4.47 -0.84
N GLY A 104 26.09 4.51 -0.77
CA GLY A 104 25.24 4.49 -1.96
C GLY A 104 23.79 4.19 -1.61
N ARG A 105 22.88 4.97 -2.20
CA ARG A 105 21.44 4.95 -1.89
C ARG A 105 20.60 4.98 -3.18
N GLY A 106 19.44 4.34 -3.15
CA GLY A 106 18.51 4.36 -4.27
C GLY A 106 19.14 3.79 -5.55
N PRO A 107 19.10 4.50 -6.69
CA PRO A 107 19.70 4.05 -7.96
C PRO A 107 21.19 3.68 -7.88
N ASP A 108 21.93 4.35 -6.98
CA ASP A 108 23.37 4.12 -6.78
C ASP A 108 23.64 2.87 -5.94
N ASN A 109 22.61 2.36 -5.24
CA ASN A 109 22.70 1.09 -4.53
C ASN A 109 22.29 -0.07 -5.46
N PRO A 110 23.22 -0.98 -5.82
CA PRO A 110 22.92 -2.05 -6.78
C PRO A 110 21.88 -3.04 -6.25
N GLY A 111 21.76 -3.19 -4.92
CA GLY A 111 20.73 -3.99 -4.29
C GLY A 111 19.33 -3.40 -4.43
N ALA A 112 19.19 -2.09 -4.19
CA ALA A 112 17.94 -1.38 -4.36
C ALA A 112 17.49 -1.35 -5.83
N ARG A 113 18.43 -1.10 -6.76
CA ARG A 113 18.17 -1.12 -8.21
C ARG A 113 17.65 -2.48 -8.68
N ARG A 114 18.31 -3.58 -8.29
CA ARG A 114 17.86 -4.95 -8.62
C ARG A 114 16.51 -5.28 -8.01
N LEU A 115 16.25 -4.80 -6.79
CA LEU A 115 14.96 -5.02 -6.13
C LEU A 115 13.84 -4.35 -6.92
N LEU A 116 13.98 -3.07 -7.25
CA LEU A 116 12.94 -2.36 -7.97
C LEU A 116 12.77 -2.87 -9.40
N ALA A 117 13.86 -3.21 -10.11
CA ALA A 117 13.77 -3.80 -11.44
C ALA A 117 12.90 -5.07 -11.45
N ARG A 118 13.04 -5.94 -10.43
CA ARG A 118 12.21 -7.14 -10.28
C ARG A 118 10.75 -6.85 -9.95
N ILE A 119 10.48 -5.78 -9.22
CA ILE A 119 9.11 -5.32 -8.95
C ILE A 119 8.49 -4.82 -10.26
N ALA A 120 9.20 -3.95 -10.98
CA ALA A 120 8.74 -3.31 -12.19
C ALA A 120 8.51 -4.29 -13.36
N SER A 121 9.28 -5.38 -13.42
CA SER A 121 9.12 -6.42 -14.44
C SER A 121 7.98 -7.41 -14.16
N SER A 122 7.33 -7.33 -13.01
CA SER A 122 6.35 -8.34 -12.59
C SER A 122 4.96 -8.11 -13.17
N ARG A 123 4.39 -9.14 -13.80
CA ARG A 123 3.00 -9.10 -14.32
C ARG A 123 1.94 -9.23 -13.22
N ARG A 124 2.26 -9.95 -12.15
CA ARG A 124 1.41 -10.09 -10.95
C ARG A 124 1.97 -9.23 -9.83
N ILE A 125 1.16 -8.94 -8.81
CA ILE A 125 1.65 -8.22 -7.63
C ILE A 125 2.85 -8.98 -7.02
N PRO A 126 4.05 -8.37 -6.95
CA PRO A 126 5.27 -9.05 -6.56
C PRO A 126 5.44 -9.09 -5.03
N TRP A 127 4.54 -9.81 -4.34
CA TRP A 127 4.44 -9.80 -2.87
C TRP A 127 5.75 -10.07 -2.13
N ARG A 128 6.58 -11.01 -2.61
CA ARG A 128 7.87 -11.33 -1.99
C ARG A 128 8.84 -10.15 -2.07
N GLN A 129 8.86 -9.46 -3.20
CA GLN A 129 9.73 -8.30 -3.42
C GLN A 129 9.21 -7.08 -2.66
N LEU A 130 7.89 -6.89 -2.55
CA LEU A 130 7.29 -5.86 -1.70
C LEU A 130 7.69 -6.06 -0.23
N GLN A 131 7.54 -7.29 0.28
CA GLN A 131 7.99 -7.63 1.63
C GLN A 131 9.49 -7.34 1.82
N HIS A 132 10.32 -7.72 0.85
CA HIS A 132 11.75 -7.44 0.91
C HIS A 132 12.05 -5.93 0.92
N ALA A 133 11.33 -5.13 0.12
CA ALA A 133 11.49 -3.68 0.09
C ALA A 133 11.11 -3.04 1.44
N ILE A 134 9.96 -3.40 2.00
CA ILE A 134 9.50 -2.91 3.31
C ILE A 134 10.48 -3.31 4.42
N THR A 135 10.97 -4.55 4.40
CA THR A 135 11.97 -5.03 5.37
C THR A 135 13.28 -4.24 5.25
N ARG A 136 13.74 -3.98 4.02
CA ARG A 136 14.95 -3.18 3.75
C ARG A 136 14.79 -1.74 4.23
N LEU A 137 13.63 -1.10 3.98
CA LEU A 137 13.34 0.24 4.46
C LEU A 137 13.42 0.31 5.98
N ARG A 138 12.77 -0.63 6.67
CA ARG A 138 12.86 -0.77 8.14
C ARG A 138 14.30 -0.93 8.62
N SER A 139 15.07 -1.85 8.02
CA SER A 139 16.46 -2.10 8.40
C SER A 139 17.40 -0.91 8.15
N CYS A 140 17.08 -0.05 7.18
CA CYS A 140 17.83 1.19 6.93
C CYS A 140 17.28 2.39 7.74
N GLU A 141 16.33 2.15 8.64
CA GLU A 141 15.62 3.17 9.43
C GLU A 141 14.97 4.26 8.56
N GLN A 142 14.47 3.87 7.39
CA GLN A 142 13.83 4.77 6.44
C GLN A 142 12.31 4.64 6.50
N ALA A 143 11.63 5.78 6.38
CA ALA A 143 10.17 5.84 6.34
C ALA A 143 9.60 4.94 5.22
N PRO A 144 8.47 4.24 5.48
CA PRO A 144 7.83 3.38 4.50
C PRO A 144 7.19 4.22 3.38
N PRO A 145 6.74 3.61 2.26
CA PRO A 145 5.80 4.28 1.37
C PRO A 145 4.50 4.62 2.11
N SER A 146 3.74 5.56 1.57
CA SER A 146 2.37 5.82 2.02
C SER A 146 1.56 4.53 1.91
N TRP A 147 1.01 4.05 3.04
CA TRP A 147 0.25 2.79 3.05
C TRP A 147 -1.05 2.89 2.25
N THR A 148 -1.72 4.04 2.32
CA THR A 148 -2.90 4.35 1.51
C THR A 148 -2.56 4.34 0.02
N GLU A 149 -1.50 5.05 -0.39
CA GLU A 149 -1.08 5.11 -1.80
C GLU A 149 -0.63 3.73 -2.30
N LEU A 150 0.07 2.96 -1.47
CA LEU A 150 0.45 1.59 -1.79
C LEU A 150 -0.78 0.71 -2.04
N ALA A 151 -1.86 0.86 -1.27
CA ALA A 151 -3.09 0.11 -1.50
C ALA A 151 -3.71 0.46 -2.86
N GLU A 152 -3.88 1.74 -3.16
CA GLU A 152 -4.42 2.21 -4.44
C GLU A 152 -3.58 1.75 -5.64
N ASP A 153 -2.26 1.77 -5.49
CA ASP A 153 -1.30 1.31 -6.50
C ASP A 153 -1.42 -0.19 -6.76
N LEU A 154 -1.68 -0.98 -5.72
CA LEU A 154 -1.83 -2.43 -5.85
C LEU A 154 -3.21 -2.82 -6.40
N ILE A 155 -4.26 -2.07 -6.06
CA ILE A 155 -5.59 -2.21 -6.67
C ILE A 155 -5.48 -1.98 -8.18
N SER A 156 -4.79 -0.90 -8.56
CA SER A 156 -4.59 -0.50 -9.95
C SER A 156 -3.44 -1.24 -10.66
N TRP A 157 -2.85 -2.27 -10.04
CA TRP A 157 -1.63 -2.92 -10.55
C TRP A 157 -1.81 -3.50 -11.96
N HIS A 158 -3.00 -4.03 -12.23
CA HIS A 158 -3.35 -4.62 -13.52
C HIS A 158 -3.97 -3.62 -14.51
N ASP A 159 -4.25 -2.40 -14.08
CA ASP A 159 -4.71 -1.34 -14.97
C ASP A 159 -3.54 -0.81 -15.81
N ARG A 160 -3.63 -1.05 -17.12
CA ARG A 160 -2.65 -0.58 -18.09
C ARG A 160 -2.58 0.93 -18.17
N LYS A 161 -3.64 1.66 -17.82
CA LYS A 161 -3.65 3.14 -17.81
C LYS A 161 -2.91 3.69 -16.59
N ALA A 162 -3.06 3.05 -15.43
CA ALA A 162 -2.38 3.43 -14.20
C ALA A 162 -0.85 3.30 -14.30
N ARG A 163 -0.34 2.31 -15.06
CA ARG A 163 1.10 2.09 -15.32
C ARG A 163 1.97 2.11 -14.04
N VAL A 164 1.46 1.57 -12.93
CA VAL A 164 2.03 1.68 -11.59
C VAL A 164 3.51 1.29 -11.55
N ALA A 165 3.87 0.13 -12.11
CA ALA A 165 5.24 -0.35 -12.19
C ALA A 165 6.20 0.64 -12.88
N TYR A 166 5.73 1.28 -13.95
CA TYR A 166 6.49 2.30 -14.66
C TYR A 166 6.62 3.57 -13.81
N ARG A 167 5.54 4.03 -13.18
CA ARG A 167 5.55 5.21 -12.31
C ARG A 167 6.55 5.04 -11.16
N TRP A 168 6.51 3.91 -10.46
CA TRP A 168 7.50 3.59 -9.41
C TRP A 168 8.93 3.58 -9.94
N SER A 169 9.15 3.08 -11.16
CA SER A 169 10.47 3.09 -11.79
C SER A 169 10.97 4.51 -12.08
N VAL A 170 10.10 5.39 -12.59
CA VAL A 170 10.42 6.81 -12.85
C VAL A 170 10.75 7.51 -11.54
N GLU A 171 9.88 7.40 -10.55
CA GLU A 171 10.07 8.05 -9.25
C GLU A 171 11.33 7.58 -8.53
N PHE A 172 11.76 6.33 -8.75
CA PHE A 172 13.01 5.82 -8.21
C PHE A 172 14.26 6.39 -8.87
N HIS A 173 14.20 6.72 -10.15
CA HIS A 173 15.33 7.31 -10.88
C HIS A 173 15.29 8.84 -10.86
N LEU A 174 14.30 9.46 -10.20
CA LEU A 174 14.20 10.92 -10.15
C LEU A 174 15.44 11.51 -9.44
N PRO A 175 16.12 12.51 -10.01
CA PRO A 175 17.22 13.20 -9.35
C PRO A 175 16.76 13.92 -8.07
N PRO A 176 17.57 13.98 -7.00
CA PRO A 176 17.22 14.65 -5.74
C PRO A 176 16.80 16.12 -5.87
N GLU A 177 17.31 16.82 -6.88
CA GLU A 177 17.00 18.24 -7.12
C GLU A 177 15.55 18.46 -7.59
N GLN A 178 14.98 17.49 -8.31
CA GLN A 178 13.62 17.59 -8.84
C GLN A 178 12.54 17.32 -7.79
N ASP A 179 12.84 16.53 -6.75
CA ASP A 179 11.90 16.32 -5.63
C ASP A 179 11.66 17.60 -4.82
N LYS A 180 12.70 18.41 -4.61
CA LYS A 180 12.56 19.69 -3.89
C LYS A 180 11.70 20.66 -4.68
N ALA A 181 11.85 20.71 -6.00
CA ALA A 181 11.04 21.55 -6.88
C ALA A 181 9.57 21.09 -6.95
N ALA A 182 9.31 19.78 -6.96
CA ALA A 182 7.95 19.24 -6.91
C ALA A 182 7.24 19.52 -5.58
N ARG A 183 7.97 19.44 -4.46
CA ARG A 183 7.44 19.75 -3.12
C ARG A 183 7.19 21.24 -2.89
N ASN A 184 7.92 22.11 -3.60
CA ASN A 184 7.87 23.56 -3.44
C ASN A 184 6.88 24.27 -4.38
N LYS A 185 6.11 23.57 -5.23
CA LYS A 185 5.07 24.25 -6.02
C LYS A 185 3.91 24.63 -5.08
N PRO A 186 3.71 25.93 -4.78
CA PRO A 186 2.52 26.37 -4.08
C PRO A 186 1.37 26.24 -5.09
N THR A 187 0.29 25.56 -4.71
CA THR A 187 -0.98 25.63 -5.42
C THR A 187 -1.46 27.07 -5.34
N THR A 188 -1.14 27.88 -6.35
CA THR A 188 -1.70 29.22 -6.50
C THR A 188 -3.17 29.06 -6.83
N ARG A 189 -4.01 29.02 -5.79
CA ARG A 189 -5.46 29.18 -5.91
C ARG A 189 -5.68 30.62 -6.35
N LYS A 190 -6.01 30.82 -7.63
CA LYS A 190 -6.53 32.10 -8.11
C LYS A 190 -7.92 32.26 -7.51
N ASP A 191 -8.02 33.05 -6.45
CA ASP A 191 -9.28 33.66 -6.06
C ASP A 191 -9.62 34.70 -7.14
N THR A 192 -10.58 34.37 -7.99
CA THR A 192 -11.23 35.34 -8.88
C THR A 192 -12.51 35.79 -8.19
N THR A 193 -12.44 36.94 -7.52
CA THR A 193 -13.60 37.75 -7.15
C THR A 193 -13.59 38.97 -8.04
N SER A 194 -14.61 39.10 -8.89
CA SER A 194 -15.25 40.36 -9.32
C SER A 194 -16.52 40.01 -10.07
#